data_AF-A0A9E2G2Z5-F1
#
_entry.id   AF-A0A9E2G2Z5-F1
#
_cell.length_a   1.000
_cell.length_b   1.000
_cell.length_c   1.000
_cell.angle_alpha   90.00
_cell.angle_beta   90.00
_cell.angle_gamma   90.00
#
_symmetry.space_group_name_H-M   'P 1'
#
loop_
_entity.id
_entity.type
_entity.pdbx_description
1 polymer ?
#
loop_
_entity_poly.entity_id
_entity_poly.type
_entity_poly.pdbx_seq_one_letter_code
_entity_poly.pdbx_strand_id
1 'polypeptide(L)'
;MIPRYRRLHETGDLLRRAAALAELSDPCRLCPLACGARRLRGETGPCVAGNVAGGSDAAYVSSALLHTGEEPPISGTRGSGTIFFYGCALGCGFCQNHQIS
;
A
#
# COMPACT_ATOMS: atom_id res chain seq x y z
N MET A 1 8.62 18.28 14.93
CA MET A 1 9.39 17.28 14.14
C MET A 1 8.78 17.21 12.75
N ILE A 2 9.56 17.42 11.68
CA ILE A 2 9.06 17.30 10.30
C ILE A 2 9.09 15.80 9.92
N PRO A 3 7.99 15.21 9.44
CA PRO A 3 7.99 13.81 9.03
C PRO A 3 8.98 13.54 7.90
N ARG A 4 9.68 12.40 7.97
CA ARG A 4 10.75 12.05 7.02
C ARG A 4 10.28 12.03 5.56
N TYR A 5 9.02 11.65 5.29
CA TYR A 5 8.48 11.63 3.94
C TYR A 5 8.48 13.00 3.26
N ARG A 6 8.38 14.10 4.02
CA ARG A 6 8.42 15.47 3.46
C ARG A 6 9.79 15.76 2.86
N ARG A 7 10.86 15.47 3.60
CA ARG A 7 12.24 15.61 3.10
C ARG A 7 12.48 14.71 1.89
N LEU A 8 12.00 13.46 1.92
CA LEU A 8 12.14 12.53 0.78
C LEU A 8 11.41 13.05 -0.47
N HIS A 9 10.26 13.70 -0.30
CA HIS A 9 9.54 14.34 -1.39
C HIS A 9 10.30 15.56 -1.94
N GLU A 10 10.70 16.48 -1.06
CA GLU A 10 11.42 17.72 -1.41
C GLU A 10 12.75 17.46 -2.13
N THR A 11 13.44 16.36 -1.77
CA THR A 11 14.71 15.96 -2.40
C THR A 11 14.55 15.13 -3.68
N GLY A 12 13.31 14.78 -4.06
CA GLY A 12 13.03 13.90 -5.20
C GLY A 12 13.30 12.41 -4.94
N ASP A 13 13.83 12.04 -3.78
CA ASP A 13 14.10 10.65 -3.38
C ASP A 13 12.85 9.77 -3.41
N LEU A 14 11.69 10.34 -3.04
CA LEU A 14 10.42 9.62 -3.07
C LEU A 14 10.06 9.19 -4.50
N LEU A 15 10.23 10.09 -5.47
CA LEU A 15 9.98 9.80 -6.89
C LEU A 15 10.95 8.76 -7.44
N ARG A 16 12.25 8.86 -7.08
CA ARG A 16 13.25 7.85 -7.48
C ARG A 16 12.88 6.46 -6.96
N ARG A 17 12.42 6.35 -5.70
CA ARG A 17 11.97 5.08 -5.11
C ARG A 17 10.69 4.57 -5.76
N ALA A 18 9.75 5.44 -6.08
CA ALA A 18 8.51 5.08 -6.78
C ALA A 18 8.79 4.50 -8.17
N ALA A 19 9.70 5.13 -8.93
CA ALA A 19 10.14 4.59 -10.22
C ALA A 19 10.78 3.20 -10.09
N ALA A 20 11.67 3.00 -9.10
CA ALA A 20 12.25 1.69 -8.84
C ALA A 20 11.20 0.62 -8.45
N LEU A 21 10.13 1.01 -7.74
CA LEU A 21 9.02 0.12 -7.40
C LEU A 21 8.19 -0.25 -8.63
N ALA A 22 8.02 0.66 -9.59
CA ALA A 22 7.30 0.39 -10.83
C ALA A 22 7.96 -0.75 -11.64
N GLU A 23 9.29 -0.77 -11.71
CA GLU A 23 10.07 -1.86 -12.34
C GLU A 23 9.93 -3.22 -11.62
N LEU A 24 9.56 -3.20 -10.34
CA LEU A 24 9.27 -4.41 -9.57
C LEU A 24 7.80 -4.84 -9.68
N SER A 25 6.94 -4.04 -10.31
CA SER A 25 5.51 -4.31 -10.41
C SER A 25 5.15 -5.13 -11.66
N ASP A 26 6.02 -5.20 -12.67
CA ASP A 26 5.76 -5.92 -13.92
C ASP A 26 7.03 -6.67 -14.41
N PRO A 27 7.22 -7.96 -14.08
CA PRO A 27 6.33 -8.81 -13.29
C PRO A 27 6.40 -8.50 -11.79
N CYS A 28 5.26 -8.64 -11.10
CA CYS A 28 5.13 -8.26 -9.69
C CYS A 28 6.01 -9.10 -8.76
N ARG A 29 6.97 -8.42 -8.14
CA ARG A 29 7.84 -8.84 -7.03
C ARG A 29 7.63 -7.99 -5.78
N LEU A 30 6.62 -7.11 -5.81
CA LEU A 30 6.26 -6.23 -4.69
C LEU A 30 5.51 -6.97 -3.58
N CYS A 31 4.67 -7.94 -3.95
CA CYS A 31 3.91 -8.70 -2.95
C CYS A 31 4.78 -9.83 -2.37
N PRO A 32 4.55 -10.24 -1.11
CA PRO A 32 5.31 -11.32 -0.48
C PRO A 32 5.24 -12.66 -1.22
N LEU A 33 4.19 -12.87 -2.02
CA LEU A 33 4.02 -14.07 -2.84
C LEU A 33 4.80 -14.02 -4.16
N ALA A 34 5.43 -12.88 -4.51
CA ALA A 34 6.07 -12.64 -5.80
C ALA A 34 5.20 -13.14 -6.98
N CYS A 35 3.93 -12.72 -6.99
CA CYS A 35 2.88 -13.35 -7.81
C CYS A 35 3.09 -13.27 -9.32
N GLY A 36 4.05 -12.48 -9.80
CA GLY A 36 4.42 -12.41 -11.22
C GLY A 36 3.43 -11.65 -12.11
N ALA A 37 2.30 -11.20 -11.57
CA ALA A 37 1.31 -10.42 -12.31
C ALA A 37 1.94 -9.18 -12.95
N ARG A 38 1.66 -8.97 -14.23
CA ARG A 38 2.13 -7.81 -15.00
C ARG A 38 1.23 -6.58 -14.79
N ARG A 39 1.49 -5.82 -13.74
CA ARG A 39 0.61 -4.71 -13.31
C ARG A 39 0.46 -3.61 -14.35
N LEU A 40 1.54 -3.25 -15.05
CA LEU A 40 1.50 -2.24 -16.13
C LEU A 40 0.72 -2.72 -17.36
N ARG A 41 0.37 -4.01 -17.43
CA ARG A 41 -0.46 -4.61 -18.48
C ARG A 41 -1.88 -4.95 -18.00
N GLY A 42 -2.25 -4.49 -16.81
CA GLY A 42 -3.56 -4.73 -16.22
C GLY A 42 -3.76 -6.14 -15.65
N GLU A 43 -2.72 -6.97 -15.56
CA GLU A 43 -2.84 -8.28 -14.92
C GLU A 43 -2.96 -8.13 -13.40
N THR A 44 -3.83 -8.93 -12.79
CA THR A 44 -4.06 -8.93 -11.34
C THR A 44 -3.52 -10.22 -10.70
N GLY A 45 -2.92 -10.07 -9.52
CA GLY A 45 -2.51 -11.20 -8.70
C GLY A 45 -3.50 -11.53 -7.57
N PRO A 46 -3.28 -12.63 -6.82
CA PRO A 46 -4.18 -13.07 -5.74
C PRO A 46 -4.32 -12.05 -4.60
N CYS A 47 -3.40 -11.09 -4.48
CA CYS A 47 -3.53 -10.00 -3.52
C CYS A 47 -4.62 -8.99 -3.86
N VAL A 48 -5.19 -9.04 -5.08
CA VAL A 48 -6.17 -8.10 -5.65
C VAL A 48 -5.81 -6.60 -5.58
N ALA A 49 -4.65 -6.23 -5.04
CA ALA A 49 -4.10 -4.89 -5.13
C ALA A 49 -3.96 -4.51 -6.62
N GLY A 50 -4.47 -3.33 -7.00
CA GLY A 50 -4.58 -2.88 -8.41
C GLY A 50 -5.89 -3.30 -9.10
N ASN A 51 -6.74 -4.08 -8.45
CA ASN A 51 -8.02 -4.56 -9.01
C ASN A 51 -9.19 -3.67 -8.59
N VAL A 52 -9.26 -2.48 -9.19
CA VAL A 52 -10.50 -1.69 -9.24
C VAL A 52 -10.75 -1.40 -10.72
N ALA A 53 -12.01 -1.50 -11.14
CA ALA A 53 -12.44 -1.43 -12.54
C ALA A 53 -11.61 -0.44 -13.38
N GLY A 54 -10.76 -0.95 -14.28
CA GLY A 54 -9.87 -0.14 -15.11
C GLY A 54 -8.43 -0.65 -15.25
N GLY A 55 -7.99 -1.66 -14.47
CA GLY A 55 -6.70 -2.33 -14.69
C GLY A 55 -5.49 -1.41 -14.54
N SER A 56 -5.40 -0.70 -13.41
CA SER A 56 -4.27 0.22 -13.16
C SER A 56 -3.20 -0.42 -12.28
N ASP A 57 -1.96 0.03 -12.45
CA ASP A 57 -0.81 -0.26 -11.58
C ASP A 57 -0.85 0.52 -10.25
N ALA A 58 -1.91 1.32 -10.03
CA ALA A 58 -2.06 2.17 -8.86
C ALA A 58 -2.49 1.37 -7.62
N ALA A 59 -1.94 1.77 -6.46
CA ALA A 59 -2.46 1.36 -5.16
C ALA A 59 -3.73 2.14 -4.84
N TYR A 60 -4.76 1.44 -4.37
CA TYR A 60 -6.04 2.05 -4.02
C TYR A 60 -6.14 2.27 -2.52
N VAL A 61 -6.50 3.49 -2.13
CA VAL A 61 -6.80 3.82 -0.73
C VAL A 61 -8.24 3.43 -0.44
N SER A 62 -8.42 2.52 0.50
CA SER A 62 -9.73 2.12 1.00
C SER A 62 -10.30 3.15 1.99
N SER A 63 -9.46 3.63 2.91
CA SER A 63 -9.85 4.66 3.87
C SER A 63 -8.64 5.43 4.41
N ALA A 64 -8.90 6.64 4.89
CA ALA A 64 -7.93 7.45 5.63
C ALA A 64 -8.63 8.03 6.85
N LEU A 65 -8.06 7.83 8.04
CA LEU A 65 -8.69 8.22 9.31
C LEU A 65 -7.67 8.51 10.40
N LEU A 66 -8.14 9.19 11.44
CA LEU A 66 -7.44 9.30 12.71
C LEU A 66 -7.62 7.99 13.48
N HIS A 67 -6.54 7.25 13.70
CA HIS A 67 -6.57 5.99 14.42
C HIS A 67 -5.96 6.16 15.82
N THR A 68 -6.83 6.07 16.83
CA THR A 68 -6.46 6.17 18.26
C THR A 68 -6.25 4.82 18.92
N GLY A 69 -6.43 3.71 18.18
CA GLY A 69 -6.31 2.35 18.69
C GLY A 69 -4.91 1.75 18.59
N GLU A 70 -3.97 2.42 17.90
CA GLU A 70 -2.57 1.99 17.84
C GLU A 70 -1.89 2.02 19.21
N GLU A 71 -0.83 1.22 19.34
CA GLU A 71 0.01 1.20 20.53
C GLU A 71 0.50 2.61 20.91
N PRO A 72 0.63 2.95 22.21
CA PRO A 72 1.01 4.30 22.66
C PRO A 72 2.25 4.91 21.98
N PRO A 73 3.32 4.15 21.64
CA PRO A 73 4.45 4.69 20.90
C PRO A 73 4.12 5.20 19.49
N ILE A 74 3.05 4.72 18.87
CA ILE A 74 2.61 5.08 17.51
C ILE A 74 1.51 6.14 17.55
N SER A 75 0.51 5.96 18.41
CA SER A 75 -0.62 6.88 18.54
C SER A 75 -0.27 8.17 19.28
N GLY A 76 0.75 8.16 20.13
CA GLY A 76 1.11 9.31 20.95
C GLY A 76 -0.09 9.83 21.75
N THR A 77 -0.22 11.16 21.86
CA THR A 77 -1.34 11.80 22.60
C THR A 77 -2.52 12.22 21.71
N ARG A 78 -2.37 12.09 20.38
CA ARG A 78 -3.33 12.64 19.41
C ARG A 78 -3.88 11.61 18.42
N GLY A 79 -3.49 10.35 18.56
CA GLY A 79 -3.73 9.32 17.55
C GLY A 79 -2.73 9.38 16.41
N SER A 80 -2.78 8.35 15.56
CA SER A 80 -1.98 8.24 14.35
C SER A 80 -2.85 8.55 13.12
N GLY A 81 -2.27 9.18 12.11
CA GLY A 81 -2.92 9.30 10.81
C GLY A 81 -2.72 8.00 10.03
N THR A 82 -3.79 7.24 9.79
CA THR A 82 -3.70 5.93 9.15
C THR A 82 -4.35 5.96 7.77
N ILE A 83 -3.66 5.36 6.79
CA ILE A 83 -4.14 5.17 5.43
C ILE A 83 -4.19 3.65 5.18
N PHE A 84 -5.37 3.12 4.94
CA PHE A 84 -5.56 1.72 4.59
C PHE A 84 -5.61 1.57 3.07
N PHE A 85 -4.80 0.65 2.55
CA PHE A 85 -4.81 0.27 1.13
C PHE A 85 -5.68 -0.98 0.91
N TYR A 86 -6.23 -1.10 -0.30
CA TYR A 86 -7.03 -2.23 -0.72
C TYR A 86 -6.18 -3.40 -1.22
N GLY A 87 -6.54 -4.62 -0.81
CA GLY A 87 -6.02 -5.89 -1.30
C GLY A 87 -4.93 -6.52 -0.44
N CYS A 88 -5.10 -7.80 -0.08
CA CYS A 88 -4.11 -8.60 0.63
C CYS A 88 -4.14 -10.07 0.20
N ALA A 89 -2.97 -10.65 -0.04
CA ALA A 89 -2.85 -12.03 -0.55
C ALA A 89 -2.93 -13.13 0.52
N LEU A 90 -3.05 -12.76 1.80
CA LEU A 90 -2.87 -13.71 2.91
C LEU A 90 -4.13 -14.51 3.25
N GLY A 91 -5.33 -14.01 2.91
CA GLY A 91 -6.59 -14.77 3.10
C GLY A 91 -6.93 -15.13 4.56
N CYS A 92 -6.51 -14.33 5.54
CA CYS A 92 -6.66 -14.70 6.95
C CYS A 92 -8.14 -14.79 7.39
N GLY A 93 -8.57 -15.92 7.94
CA GLY A 93 -9.95 -16.14 8.41
C GLY A 93 -10.39 -15.29 9.62
N PHE A 94 -9.46 -14.61 10.27
CA PHE A 94 -9.68 -13.71 11.40
C PHE A 94 -9.18 -12.28 11.10
N CYS A 95 -9.07 -11.92 9.82
CA CYS A 95 -8.60 -10.60 9.43
C CYS A 95 -9.59 -9.51 9.84
N GLN A 96 -9.13 -8.53 10.63
CA GLN A 96 -9.91 -7.33 10.94
C GLN A 96 -10.22 -6.49 9.69
N ASN A 97 -9.38 -6.61 8.67
CA ASN A 97 -9.48 -5.87 7.41
C ASN A 97 -10.01 -6.75 6.26
N HIS A 98 -10.72 -7.85 6.55
CA HIS A 98 -11.20 -8.80 5.54
C HIS A 98 -12.04 -8.13 4.44
N GLN A 99 -12.85 -7.12 4.79
CA GLN A 99 -13.74 -6.41 3.86
C GLN A 99 -12.99 -5.60 2.79
N ILE A 100 -11.70 -5.29 3.03
CA ILE A 100 -10.86 -4.47 2.16
C ILE A 100 -9.64 -5.25 1.64
N SER A 101 -9.57 -6.55 1.93
CA SER A 101 -8.43 -7.44 1.63
C SER A 101 -8.75 -8.37 0.47
#